data_AF-A0A1I0ZSY9-F1
#
_entry.id   AF-A0A1I0ZSY9-F1
#
_cell.length_a   1.000
_cell.length_b   1.000
_cell.length_c   1.000
_cell.angle_alpha   90.00
_cell.angle_beta   90.00
_cell.angle_gamma   90.00
#
_symmetry.space_group_name_H-M   'P 1'
#
loop_
_entity.id
_entity.type
_entity.pdbx_description
1 polymer ?
#
loop_
_entity_poly.entity_id
_entity_poly.type
_entity_poly.pdbx_seq_one_letter_code
_entity_poly.pdbx_strand_id
1 'polypeptide(L)'
;MKKMSKSLAFKFLKEIFLRNGNLRIKDEVKVAKLGSQKHKKGYEVRLLAKDEQELEHIQIAISSLDLYVAKSYLKGKQFVQPIYGKEITKKFGEIKTSEASKNKLNTPV
;
A
#
# COMPACT_ATOMS: atom_id res chain seq x y z
N MET A 1 10.34 21.44 -3.71
CA MET A 1 9.81 20.26 -2.99
C MET A 1 10.97 19.48 -2.41
N LYS A 2 10.99 19.21 -1.10
CA LYS A 2 12.05 18.45 -0.44
C LYS A 2 11.93 16.99 -0.91
N LYS A 3 12.91 16.48 -1.66
CA LYS A 3 12.92 15.07 -2.07
C LYS A 3 13.47 14.21 -0.94
N MET A 4 12.73 13.18 -0.53
CA MET A 4 13.23 12.12 0.33
C MET A 4 14.16 11.20 -0.49
N SER A 5 15.18 10.62 0.14
CA SER A 5 15.95 9.55 -0.50
C SER A 5 15.05 8.34 -0.75
N LYS A 6 15.30 7.57 -1.82
CA LYS A 6 14.46 6.40 -2.18
C LYS A 6 14.35 5.39 -1.03
N SER A 7 15.45 5.12 -0.35
CA SER A 7 15.48 4.21 0.80
C SER A 7 14.60 4.73 1.95
N LEU A 8 14.72 6.02 2.29
CA LEU A 8 13.92 6.62 3.36
C LEU A 8 12.43 6.69 3.00
N ALA A 9 12.12 7.04 1.75
CA ALA A 9 10.75 7.06 1.24
C ALA A 9 10.11 5.67 1.33
N PHE A 10 10.81 4.62 0.88
CA PHE A 10 10.29 3.26 0.97
C PHE A 10 10.09 2.80 2.41
N LYS A 11 11.06 3.08 3.30
CA LYS A 11 10.95 2.77 4.73
C LYS A 11 9.73 3.47 5.36
N PHE A 12 9.54 4.75 5.07
CA PHE A 12 8.40 5.51 5.54
C PHE A 12 7.06 4.91 5.07
N LEU A 13 6.91 4.65 3.76
CA LEU A 13 5.68 4.03 3.24
C LEU A 13 5.43 2.63 3.81
N LYS A 14 6.50 1.86 4.06
CA LYS A 14 6.43 0.55 4.73
C LYS A 14 5.85 0.67 6.13
N GLU A 15 6.31 1.61 6.94
CA GLU A 15 5.80 1.83 8.30
C GLU A 15 4.32 2.21 8.31
N ILE A 16 3.91 3.13 7.42
CA ILE A 16 2.49 3.50 7.26
C ILE A 16 1.65 2.29 6.84
N PHE A 17 2.15 1.48 5.91
CA PHE A 17 1.47 0.29 5.45
C PHE A 17 1.32 -0.76 6.56
N LEU A 18 2.36 -0.99 7.35
CA LEU A 18 2.31 -1.96 8.45
C LEU A 18 1.35 -1.52 9.55
N ARG A 19 1.20 -0.21 9.77
CA ARG A 19 0.28 0.33 10.76
C ARG A 19 -1.17 -0.01 10.43
N ASN A 20 -1.65 0.38 9.24
CA ASN A 20 -3.08 0.27 8.87
C ASN A 20 -3.32 0.07 7.36
N GLY A 21 -2.28 -0.27 6.60
CA GLY A 21 -2.36 -0.42 5.15
C GLY A 21 -3.14 -1.67 4.72
N ASN A 22 -3.65 -1.63 3.50
CA ASN A 22 -4.30 -2.78 2.90
C ASN A 22 -3.89 -2.97 1.44
N LEU A 23 -3.89 -4.23 1.00
CA LEU A 23 -3.66 -4.60 -0.38
C LEU A 23 -4.97 -5.01 -1.01
N ARG A 24 -5.15 -4.58 -2.24
CA ARG A 24 -6.14 -5.13 -3.13
C ARG A 24 -5.39 -5.87 -4.23
N ILE A 25 -5.37 -7.18 -4.09
CA ILE A 25 -4.77 -8.07 -5.09
C ILE A 25 -5.88 -8.51 -6.03
N LYS A 26 -5.59 -8.50 -7.33
CA LYS A 26 -6.47 -9.08 -8.33
C LYS A 26 -6.49 -10.60 -8.11
N ASP A 27 -7.66 -11.16 -7.83
CA ASP A 27 -7.86 -12.60 -7.73
C ASP A 27 -7.87 -13.22 -9.13
N GLU A 28 -6.71 -13.67 -9.60
CA GLU A 28 -6.52 -14.21 -10.95
C GLU A 28 -7.36 -15.47 -11.19
N VAL A 29 -7.62 -16.27 -10.15
CA VAL A 29 -8.46 -17.48 -10.22
C VAL A 29 -9.92 -17.13 -10.45
N LYS A 30 -10.44 -16.09 -9.77
CA LYS A 30 -11.81 -15.60 -9.99
C LYS A 30 -11.98 -14.89 -11.33
N VAL A 31 -10.95 -14.18 -11.80
CA VAL A 31 -10.98 -13.52 -13.12
C VAL A 31 -11.05 -14.53 -14.24
N ALA A 32 -10.28 -15.63 -14.15
CA ALA A 32 -10.31 -16.71 -15.12
C ALA A 32 -11.69 -17.40 -15.20
N LYS A 33 -12.39 -17.54 -14.06
CA LYS A 33 -13.72 -18.17 -13.99
C LYS A 33 -14.89 -17.26 -14.38
N LEU A 34 -14.83 -15.96 -14.09
CA LEU A 34 -15.97 -15.04 -14.22
C LEU A 34 -15.87 -14.08 -15.42
N GLY A 35 -14.76 -14.11 -16.15
CA GLY A 35 -14.47 -13.21 -17.26
C GLY A 35 -13.93 -11.86 -16.80
N SER A 36 -12.96 -11.32 -17.55
CA SER A 36 -12.28 -10.05 -17.26
C SER A 36 -13.21 -8.84 -17.21
N GLN A 37 -14.34 -8.88 -17.90
CA GLN A 37 -15.33 -7.78 -17.94
C GLN A 37 -16.04 -7.54 -16.59
N LYS A 38 -16.24 -8.57 -15.76
CA LYS A 38 -16.92 -8.47 -14.45
C LYS A 38 -15.96 -8.18 -13.30
N HIS A 39 -14.64 -8.22 -13.53
CA HIS A 39 -13.63 -8.00 -12.49
C HIS A 39 -12.64 -6.89 -12.84
N LYS A 40 -13.14 -5.64 -12.74
CA LYS A 40 -12.39 -4.39 -12.97
C LYS A 40 -11.38 -4.02 -11.87
N LYS A 41 -11.11 -4.92 -10.91
CA LYS A 41 -10.28 -4.62 -9.73
C LYS A 41 -8.80 -4.85 -10.07
N GLY A 42 -8.00 -3.78 -10.07
CA GLY A 42 -6.55 -3.83 -10.31
C GLY A 42 -5.72 -4.07 -9.04
N TYR A 43 -4.40 -4.08 -9.21
CA TYR A 43 -3.43 -4.14 -8.12
C TYR A 43 -3.28 -2.76 -7.48
N GLU A 44 -3.53 -2.69 -6.18
CA GLU A 44 -3.58 -1.44 -5.43
C GLU A 44 -3.07 -1.64 -4.00
N VAL A 45 -2.16 -0.77 -3.57
CA VAL A 45 -1.78 -0.58 -2.17
C VAL A 45 -2.54 0.61 -1.63
N ARG A 46 -3.16 0.49 -0.45
CA ARG A 46 -3.84 1.58 0.24
C ARG A 46 -3.08 1.94 1.49
N LEU A 47 -2.66 3.19 1.57
CA LEU A 47 -2.04 3.78 2.75
C LEU A 47 -3.06 4.65 3.47
N LEU A 48 -3.15 4.51 4.80
CA LEU A 48 -4.08 5.27 5.63
C LEU A 48 -3.30 6.34 6.40
N ALA A 49 -3.52 7.59 6.03
CA ALA A 49 -3.00 8.76 6.71
C ALA A 49 -3.95 9.17 7.85
N LYS A 50 -3.39 9.56 8.99
CA LYS A 50 -4.10 10.00 10.19
C LYS A 50 -4.55 11.46 10.10
N ASP A 51 -3.84 12.27 9.33
CA ASP A 51 -4.08 13.69 9.12
C ASP A 51 -3.56 14.12 7.73
N GLU A 52 -3.79 15.39 7.38
CA GLU A 52 -3.40 15.98 6.10
C GLU A 52 -1.87 16.12 5.95
N GLN A 53 -1.16 16.40 7.05
CA GLN A 53 0.30 16.50 7.03
C GLN A 53 0.95 15.15 6.71
N GLU A 54 0.45 14.06 7.29
CA GLU A 54 0.91 12.72 6.99
C GLU A 54 0.55 12.32 5.55
N LEU A 55 -0.61 12.74 5.04
CA LEU A 55 -0.97 12.53 3.65
C LEU A 55 0.02 13.21 2.69
N GLU A 56 0.40 14.46 2.96
CA GLU A 56 1.41 15.17 2.16
C GLU A 56 2.76 14.45 2.17
N HIS A 57 3.22 14.02 3.35
CA HIS A 57 4.46 13.23 3.47
C HIS A 57 4.39 11.91 2.69
N ILE A 58 3.24 11.22 2.70
CA ILE A 58 3.03 10.02 1.89
C ILE A 58 3.16 10.36 0.40
N GLN A 59 2.57 11.45 -0.08
CA GLN A 59 2.63 11.86 -1.48
C GLN A 59 4.05 12.23 -1.92
N ILE A 60 4.81 12.90 -1.06
CA ILE A 60 6.23 13.19 -1.28
C ILE A 60 7.03 11.88 -1.38
N ALA A 61 6.81 10.94 -0.47
CA ALA A 61 7.50 9.66 -0.48
C ALA A 61 7.16 8.81 -1.72
N ILE A 62 5.90 8.79 -2.15
CA ILE A 62 5.48 8.13 -3.41
C ILE A 62 6.23 8.74 -4.60
N SER A 63 6.24 10.08 -4.69
CA SER A 63 6.92 10.79 -5.78
C SER A 63 8.43 10.55 -5.77
N SER A 64 9.06 10.49 -4.59
CA SER A 64 10.48 10.16 -4.43
C SER A 64 10.85 8.75 -4.93
N LEU A 65 9.88 7.84 -5.02
CA LEU A 65 10.05 6.49 -5.56
C LEU A 65 9.74 6.41 -7.06
N ASP A 66 9.52 7.55 -7.72
CA ASP A 66 9.10 7.66 -9.12
C ASP A 66 7.78 6.90 -9.39
N LEU A 67 6.92 6.81 -8.37
CA LEU A 67 5.60 6.20 -8.46
C LEU A 67 4.52 7.26 -8.72
N TYR A 68 3.43 6.85 -9.36
CA TYR A 68 2.28 7.73 -9.59
C TYR A 68 1.51 8.00 -8.30
N VAL A 69 1.35 9.28 -7.96
CA VAL A 69 0.51 9.73 -6.86
C VAL A 69 -0.95 9.76 -7.32
N ALA A 70 -1.71 8.74 -6.93
CA ALA A 70 -3.14 8.70 -7.23
C ALA A 70 -3.93 9.75 -6.43
N LYS A 71 -5.17 10.03 -6.85
CA LYS A 71 -6.07 10.88 -6.09
C LYS A 71 -6.40 10.22 -4.74
N SER A 72 -6.11 10.93 -3.65
CA SER A 72 -6.52 10.52 -2.29
C SER A 72 -8.02 10.75 -2.08
N TYR A 73 -8.58 10.08 -1.07
CA TYR A 73 -9.97 10.27 -0.66
C TYR A 73 -10.16 10.06 0.83
N LEU A 74 -11.20 10.68 1.40
CA LEU A 74 -11.59 10.51 2.78
C LEU A 74 -12.38 9.22 2.97
N LYS A 75 -12.05 8.45 4.01
CA LYS A 75 -12.82 7.30 4.48
C LYS A 75 -13.02 7.43 5.98
N GLY A 76 -14.20 7.91 6.38
CA GLY A 76 -14.46 8.28 7.77
C GLY A 76 -13.58 9.46 8.19
N LYS A 77 -12.79 9.30 9.26
CA LYS A 77 -11.85 10.31 9.76
C LYS A 77 -10.42 10.18 9.22
N GLN A 78 -10.19 9.28 8.26
CA GLN A 78 -8.85 8.97 7.75
C GLN A 78 -8.75 9.29 6.26
N PHE A 79 -7.56 9.66 5.82
CA PHE A 79 -7.25 9.83 4.40
C PHE A 79 -6.69 8.53 3.84
N VAL A 80 -7.19 8.10 2.69
CA VAL A 80 -6.67 6.96 1.96
C VAL A 80 -5.89 7.46 0.76
N GLN A 81 -4.63 7.06 0.66
CA GLN A 81 -3.76 7.30 -0.49
C GLN A 81 -3.53 5.98 -1.24
N PRO A 82 -4.15 5.79 -2.42
CA PRO A 82 -3.89 4.64 -3.28
C PRO A 82 -2.51 4.74 -3.95
N ILE A 83 -1.89 3.58 -4.19
CA ILE A 83 -0.75 3.40 -5.09
C ILE A 83 -1.11 2.23 -6.01
N TYR A 84 -1.17 2.50 -7.31
CA TYR A 84 -1.46 1.47 -8.31
C TYR A 84 -0.17 0.83 -8.83
N GLY A 85 -0.24 -0.46 -9.15
CA GLY A 85 0.85 -1.17 -9.83
C GLY A 85 1.03 -2.60 -9.31
N LYS A 86 1.30 -3.54 -10.23
CA LYS A 86 1.49 -4.95 -9.89
C LYS A 86 2.73 -5.16 -9.01
N GLU A 87 3.86 -4.58 -9.40
CA GLU A 87 5.14 -4.77 -8.72
C GLU A 87 5.13 -4.22 -7.28
N ILE A 88 4.63 -2.99 -7.10
CA ILE A 88 4.57 -2.38 -5.77
C ILE A 88 3.60 -3.15 -4.87
N THR A 89 2.46 -3.59 -5.40
CA THR A 89 1.51 -4.43 -4.66
C THR A 89 2.14 -5.76 -4.25
N LYS A 90 2.95 -6.38 -5.12
CA LYS A 90 3.70 -7.60 -4.79
C LYS A 90 4.72 -7.36 -3.65
N LYS A 91 5.54 -6.31 -3.75
CA LYS A 91 6.54 -5.95 -2.72
C LYS A 91 5.89 -5.74 -1.34
N PHE A 92 4.77 -5.01 -1.28
CA PHE A 92 4.04 -4.81 -0.03
C PHE A 92 3.31 -6.08 0.45
N GLY A 93 2.92 -6.98 -0.47
CA GLY A 93 2.42 -8.32 -0.14
C GLY A 93 3.46 -9.18 0.58
N GLU A 94 4.69 -9.20 0.09
CA GLU A 94 5.81 -9.92 0.72
C GLU A 94 6.11 -9.37 2.12
N ILE A 95 6.06 -8.04 2.29
CA ILE A 95 6.17 -7.39 3.61
C ILE A 95 5.11 -7.92 4.57
N LYS A 96 3.82 -7.92 4.15
CA LYS A 96 2.71 -8.39 4.99
C LYS A 96 2.88 -9.85 5.41
N THR A 97 3.32 -10.71 4.49
CA THR A 97 3.58 -12.14 4.79
C THR A 97 4.75 -12.31 5.75
N SER A 98 5.85 -11.57 5.56
CA SER A 98 7.03 -11.65 6.42
C SER A 98 6.76 -11.25 7.87
N GLU A 99 5.96 -10.21 8.10
CA GLU A 99 5.62 -9.77 9.46
C GLU A 99 4.60 -10.71 10.12
N ALA A 100 3.66 -11.28 9.35
CA ALA A 100 2.76 -12.33 9.84
C ALA A 100 3.54 -13.58 10.30
N SER A 101 4.59 -13.97 9.60
CA SER A 101 5.45 -15.09 9.99
C SER A 101 6.28 -14.79 11.23
N LYS A 102 6.82 -13.58 11.39
CA LYS A 102 7.55 -13.18 12.60
C LYS A 102 6.67 -13.16 13.85
N ASN A 103 5.43 -12.70 13.72
CA ASN A 103 4.51 -12.67 14.86
C ASN A 103 4.11 -14.07 15.34
N LYS A 104 4.11 -15.09 14.47
CA LYS A 104 3.85 -16.48 14.88
C LYS A 104 4.97 -17.10 15.72
N LEU A 105 6.21 -16.63 15.58
CA LEU A 105 7.38 -17.13 16.31
C LEU A 105 7.52 -16.52 17.73
N ASN A 106 6.78 -15.46 18.04
CA ASN A 106 6.88 -14.74 19.31
C ASN A 106 5.69 -14.97 20.26
N THR A 107 4.87 -16.01 20.02
CA THR A 107 3.83 -16.38 20.98
C THR A 107 4.48 -17.23 22.08
N PRO A 108 4.61 -16.75 23.34
CA PRO A 108 5.05 -17.61 24.42
C PRO A 108 3.97 -18.70 24.59
N VAL A 109 4.42 -19.95 24.58
CA VAL A 109 3.62 -21.13 24.94
C VAL A 109 3.36 -21.12 26.44
#